data_AF-J3HZ25-F1
#
_entry.id   AF-J3HZ25-F1
#
_cell.length_a   1.000
_cell.length_b   1.000
_cell.length_c   1.000
_cell.angle_alpha   90.00
_cell.angle_beta   90.00
_cell.angle_gamma   90.00
#
_symmetry.space_group_name_H-M   'P 1'
#
loop_
_entity.id
_entity.type
_entity.pdbx_description
1 polymer ?
#
loop_
_entity_poly.entity_id
_entity_poly.type
_entity_poly.pdbx_seq_one_letter_code
_entity_poly.pdbx_strand_id
1 'polypeptide(L)'
;MLLGLAAGSLTAIASAVGVAWWLGASREIIVSMAPKSATTPIATAIAERFGGLPSLTAVMVICTGILGAVSAKFILNVLRIDHHAVRGFALGVASHGIGTARALQVSAEMGAFAGFGMGLNGICTVVLVPALLPLLLRYQG
;
A
#
# COMPACT_ATOMS: atom_id res chain seq x y z
N MET A 1 -7.76 14.87 0.81
CA MET A 1 -7.81 13.42 0.48
C MET A 1 -7.00 13.09 -0.77
N LEU A 2 -7.25 13.70 -1.94
CA LEU A 2 -6.48 13.41 -3.17
C LEU A 2 -4.96 13.60 -3.02
N LEU A 3 -4.51 14.70 -2.42
CA LEU A 3 -3.08 14.89 -2.12
C LEU A 3 -2.53 13.81 -1.18
N GLY A 4 -3.31 13.41 -0.18
CA GLY A 4 -2.94 12.33 0.76
C GLY A 4 -2.90 10.96 0.09
N LEU A 5 -3.79 10.70 -0.88
CA LEU A 5 -3.75 9.52 -1.72
C LEU A 5 -2.47 9.51 -2.57
N ALA A 6 -2.22 10.57 -3.33
CA ALA A 6 -1.03 10.65 -4.19
C ALA A 6 0.27 10.52 -3.38
N ALA A 7 0.38 11.25 -2.27
CA ALA A 7 1.52 11.17 -1.37
C ALA A 7 1.66 9.77 -0.75
N GLY A 8 0.56 9.17 -0.28
CA GLY A 8 0.54 7.85 0.32
C GLY A 8 0.93 6.75 -0.65
N SER A 9 0.30 6.69 -1.83
CA SER A 9 0.59 5.72 -2.87
C SER A 9 2.04 5.84 -3.36
N LEU A 10 2.51 7.06 -3.61
CA LEU A 10 3.89 7.29 -4.05
C LEU A 10 4.90 6.90 -2.97
N THR A 11 4.66 7.30 -1.71
CA THR A 11 5.51 6.92 -0.57
C THR A 11 5.55 5.41 -0.42
N ALA A 12 4.41 4.73 -0.53
CA ALA A 12 4.34 3.28 -0.39
C ALA A 12 5.17 2.54 -1.44
N ILE A 13 5.10 2.98 -2.70
CA ILE A 13 5.88 2.39 -3.80
C ILE A 13 7.37 2.72 -3.65
N ALA A 14 7.69 4.01 -3.49
CA ALA A 14 9.08 4.49 -3.44
C ALA A 14 9.84 3.93 -2.23
N SER A 15 9.22 3.89 -1.05
CA SER A 15 9.84 3.31 0.15
C SER A 15 10.05 1.81 0.02
N ALA A 16 9.07 1.06 -0.52
CA ALA A 16 9.22 -0.37 -0.71
C ALA A 16 10.37 -0.69 -1.66
N VAL A 17 10.35 -0.08 -2.85
CA VAL A 17 11.40 -0.30 -3.87
C VAL A 17 12.75 0.20 -3.37
N GLY A 18 12.81 1.38 -2.76
CA GLY A 18 14.04 1.96 -2.24
C GLY A 18 14.68 1.12 -1.15
N VAL A 19 13.89 0.62 -0.18
CA VAL A 19 14.40 -0.27 0.88
C VAL A 19 14.87 -1.60 0.30
N ALA A 20 14.11 -2.23 -0.60
CA ALA A 20 14.55 -3.49 -1.22
C ALA A 20 15.83 -3.32 -2.03
N TRP A 21 15.93 -2.25 -2.82
CA TRP A 21 17.15 -1.95 -3.55
C TRP A 21 18.34 -1.69 -2.63
N TRP A 22 18.16 -0.90 -1.57
CA TRP A 22 19.22 -0.60 -0.60
C TRP A 22 19.74 -1.87 0.11
N LEU A 23 18.87 -2.86 0.33
CA LEU A 23 19.22 -4.16 0.88
C LEU A 23 19.84 -5.13 -0.17
N GLY A 24 20.02 -4.69 -1.42
CA GLY A 24 20.59 -5.53 -2.49
C GLY A 24 19.64 -6.62 -3.00
N ALA A 25 18.32 -6.42 -2.89
CA ALA A 25 17.34 -7.40 -3.34
C ALA A 25 17.37 -7.59 -4.87
N SER A 26 17.07 -8.81 -5.31
CA SER A 26 16.96 -9.13 -6.73
C SER A 26 15.82 -8.36 -7.41
N ARG A 27 15.91 -8.23 -8.73
CA ARG A 27 14.86 -7.61 -9.55
C ARG A 27 13.49 -8.22 -9.26
N GLU A 28 13.40 -9.54 -9.21
CA GLU A 28 12.14 -10.25 -8.95
C GLU A 28 11.50 -9.85 -7.60
N ILE A 29 12.31 -9.75 -6.54
CA ILE A 29 11.86 -9.33 -5.22
C ILE A 29 11.34 -7.88 -5.25
N ILE A 30 12.06 -6.99 -5.95
CA ILE A 30 11.65 -5.58 -6.05
C ILE A 30 10.35 -5.41 -6.81
N VAL A 31 10.20 -6.13 -7.93
CA VAL A 31 8.93 -6.15 -8.68
C VAL A 31 7.80 -6.67 -7.80
N SER A 32 8.02 -7.74 -7.01
CA SER A 32 7.02 -8.26 -6.07
C SER A 32 6.65 -7.27 -4.96
N MET A 33 7.59 -6.45 -4.52
CA MET A 33 7.35 -5.51 -3.43
C MET A 33 6.67 -4.22 -3.87
N ALA A 34 6.87 -3.79 -5.11
CA ALA A 34 6.36 -2.50 -5.60
C ALA A 34 4.83 -2.33 -5.42
N PRO A 35 3.96 -3.31 -5.73
CA PRO A 35 2.52 -3.16 -5.57
C PRO A 35 1.99 -3.64 -4.20
N LYS A 36 2.85 -3.92 -3.21
CA LYS A 36 2.47 -4.57 -1.93
C LYS A 36 1.37 -3.85 -1.13
N SER A 37 1.10 -2.58 -1.43
CA SER A 37 0.16 -1.74 -0.66
C SER A 37 -1.22 -1.64 -1.32
N ALA A 38 -1.43 -2.32 -2.47
CA ALA A 38 -2.76 -2.60 -3.00
C ALA A 38 -3.38 -3.82 -2.31
N THR A 39 -4.52 -4.29 -2.82
CA THR A 39 -5.11 -5.57 -2.38
C THR A 39 -4.39 -6.74 -3.04
N THR A 40 -4.47 -7.93 -2.43
CA THR A 40 -3.78 -9.13 -2.92
C THR A 40 -4.05 -9.39 -4.40
N PRO A 41 -5.31 -9.42 -4.89
CA PRO A 41 -5.56 -9.70 -6.30
C PRO A 41 -4.93 -8.68 -7.26
N ILE A 42 -4.96 -7.38 -6.90
CA ILE A 42 -4.37 -6.32 -7.71
C ILE A 42 -2.85 -6.46 -7.72
N ALA A 43 -2.26 -6.64 -6.53
CA ALA A 43 -0.81 -6.67 -6.38
C ALA A 43 -0.18 -7.87 -7.08
N THR A 44 -0.76 -9.07 -6.91
CA THR A 44 -0.25 -10.29 -7.53
C THR A 44 -0.37 -10.25 -9.05
N ALA A 45 -1.46 -9.71 -9.59
CA ALA A 45 -1.63 -9.55 -11.03
C ALA A 45 -0.59 -8.58 -11.64
N ILE A 46 -0.29 -7.48 -10.94
CA ILE A 46 0.78 -6.56 -11.35
C ILE A 46 2.13 -7.27 -11.28
N ALA A 47 2.46 -7.92 -10.15
CA ALA A 47 3.74 -8.60 -10.00
C ALA A 47 3.98 -9.66 -11.08
N GLU A 48 2.99 -10.52 -11.34
CA GLU A 48 3.05 -11.54 -12.40
C GLU A 48 3.33 -10.92 -13.78
N ARG A 49 2.63 -9.84 -14.13
CA ARG A 49 2.81 -9.14 -15.41
C ARG A 49 4.23 -8.60 -15.62
N PHE A 50 4.95 -8.24 -14.55
CA PHE A 50 6.29 -7.66 -14.62
C PHE A 50 7.43 -8.64 -14.28
N GLY A 51 7.10 -9.93 -14.11
CA GLY A 51 8.07 -10.99 -13.80
C GLY A 51 8.51 -11.00 -12.33
N GLY A 52 7.65 -10.55 -11.42
CA GLY A 52 7.82 -10.75 -9.98
C GLY A 52 7.24 -12.10 -9.53
N LEU A 53 7.41 -12.40 -8.26
CA LEU A 53 6.90 -13.57 -7.56
C LEU A 53 5.52 -13.27 -6.93
N PRO A 54 4.41 -13.85 -7.42
CA PRO A 54 3.06 -13.57 -6.89
C PRO A 54 2.89 -14.03 -5.44
N SER A 55 3.50 -15.18 -5.07
CA SER A 55 3.46 -15.71 -3.70
C SER A 55 4.09 -14.76 -2.69
N LEU A 56 5.28 -14.24 -2.99
CA LEU A 56 5.95 -13.23 -2.16
C LEU A 56 5.12 -11.94 -2.07
N THR A 57 4.53 -11.51 -3.20
CA THR A 57 3.68 -10.32 -3.25
C THR A 57 2.49 -10.46 -2.30
N ALA A 58 1.80 -11.60 -2.33
CA ALA A 58 0.68 -11.88 -1.44
C ALA A 58 1.09 -11.81 0.04
N VAL A 59 2.24 -12.40 0.41
CA VAL A 59 2.78 -12.33 1.77
C VAL A 59 3.05 -10.86 2.16
N MET A 60 3.70 -10.08 1.30
CA MET A 60 4.01 -8.68 1.58
C MET A 60 2.76 -7.81 1.72
N VAL A 61 1.71 -8.08 0.95
CA VAL A 61 0.40 -7.43 1.08
C VAL A 61 -0.22 -7.74 2.43
N ILE A 62 -0.25 -9.01 2.83
CA ILE A 62 -0.80 -9.44 4.12
C ILE A 62 -0.03 -8.79 5.27
N CYS A 63 1.30 -8.86 5.26
CA CYS A 63 2.15 -8.24 6.26
C CYS A 63 1.90 -6.72 6.34
N THR A 64 1.86 -6.03 5.20
CA THR A 64 1.58 -4.58 5.15
C THR A 64 0.20 -4.27 5.75
N GLY A 65 -0.82 -5.05 5.41
CA GLY A 65 -2.18 -4.89 5.92
C GLY A 65 -2.27 -5.09 7.42
N ILE A 66 -1.64 -6.14 7.96
CA ILE A 66 -1.61 -6.43 9.40
C ILE A 66 -0.87 -5.31 10.14
N LEU A 67 0.34 -4.98 9.71
CA LEU A 67 1.18 -4.00 10.39
C LEU A 67 0.51 -2.64 10.48
N GLY A 68 -0.10 -2.18 9.39
CA GLY A 68 -0.79 -0.91 9.41
C GLY A 68 -2.11 -0.96 10.19
N ALA A 69 -2.89 -2.04 10.13
CA ALA A 69 -4.09 -2.20 10.96
C ALA A 69 -3.80 -2.18 12.47
N VAL A 70 -2.68 -2.78 12.89
CA VAL A 70 -2.25 -2.83 14.31
C VAL A 70 -1.67 -1.48 14.76
N SER A 71 -0.83 -0.86 13.93
CA SER A 71 -0.12 0.38 14.29
C SER A 71 -0.96 1.65 14.12
N ALA A 72 -2.00 1.65 13.28
CA ALA A 72 -2.74 2.85 12.90
C ALA A 72 -3.32 3.63 14.08
N LYS A 73 -3.88 2.96 15.09
CA LYS A 73 -4.42 3.65 16.28
C LYS A 73 -3.32 4.48 16.96
N PHE A 74 -2.16 3.87 17.19
CA PHE A 74 -1.04 4.52 17.86
C PHE A 74 -0.51 5.69 17.03
N ILE A 75 -0.21 5.47 15.74
CA ILE A 75 0.34 6.50 14.85
C ILE A 75 -0.63 7.69 14.73
N LEU A 76 -1.91 7.44 14.47
CA LEU A 76 -2.90 8.50 14.27
C LEU A 76 -3.16 9.29 15.57
N ASN A 77 -3.06 8.65 16.74
CA ASN A 77 -3.16 9.34 18.03
C ASN A 77 -1.94 10.24 18.29
N VAL A 78 -0.72 9.76 17.98
CA VAL A 78 0.51 10.57 18.10
C VAL A 78 0.45 11.80 17.18
N LEU A 79 -0.09 11.62 15.97
CA LEU A 79 -0.32 12.72 15.02
C LEU A 79 -1.53 13.60 15.36
N ARG A 80 -2.27 13.30 16.45
CA ARG A 80 -3.47 14.03 16.90
C ARG A 80 -4.55 14.14 15.81
N ILE A 81 -4.76 13.05 15.07
CA ILE A 81 -5.80 12.96 14.03
C ILE A 81 -7.01 12.26 14.64
N ASP A 82 -8.06 13.04 14.92
CA ASP A 82 -9.28 12.53 15.55
C ASP A 82 -10.42 12.27 14.58
N HIS A 83 -10.44 12.94 13.41
CA HIS A 83 -11.53 12.82 12.45
C HIS A 83 -11.63 11.41 11.84
N HIS A 84 -12.79 10.77 12.03
CA HIS A 84 -13.09 9.42 11.58
C HIS A 84 -12.92 9.24 10.06
N ALA A 85 -13.41 10.19 9.25
CA ALA A 85 -13.18 10.18 7.81
C ALA A 85 -11.70 10.15 7.41
N VAL A 86 -10.87 10.97 8.07
CA VAL A 86 -9.44 11.09 7.75
C VAL A 86 -8.68 9.83 8.17
N ARG A 87 -8.93 9.35 9.39
CA ARG A 87 -8.33 8.13 9.92
C ARG A 87 -8.72 6.90 9.09
N GLY A 88 -9.99 6.80 8.71
CA GLY A 88 -10.51 5.75 7.84
C GLY A 88 -9.79 5.77 6.49
N PHE A 89 -9.80 6.92 5.81
CA PHE A 89 -9.13 7.08 4.51
C PHE A 89 -7.65 6.71 4.56
N ALA A 90 -6.91 7.23 5.55
CA ALA A 90 -5.49 6.92 5.73
C ALA A 90 -5.26 5.42 5.94
N LEU A 91 -6.09 4.77 6.77
CA LEU A 91 -6.01 3.34 7.05
C LEU A 91 -6.33 2.49 5.80
N GLY A 92 -7.31 2.90 5.01
CA GLY A 92 -7.65 2.24 3.74
C GLY A 92 -6.52 2.32 2.71
N VAL A 93 -5.88 3.48 2.59
CA VAL A 93 -4.73 3.68 1.68
C VAL A 93 -3.51 2.88 2.15
N ALA A 94 -3.22 2.86 3.45
CA ALA A 94 -2.02 2.24 3.99
C ALA A 94 -2.12 0.71 4.22
N SER A 95 -3.32 0.19 4.46
CA SER A 95 -3.53 -1.19 4.95
C SER A 95 -4.67 -1.93 4.26
N HIS A 96 -5.21 -1.36 3.18
CA HIS A 96 -6.13 -2.00 2.24
C HIS A 96 -7.29 -2.74 2.93
N GLY A 97 -7.58 -3.98 2.54
CA GLY A 97 -8.73 -4.74 3.03
C GLY A 97 -8.65 -5.04 4.53
N ILE A 98 -7.46 -5.38 5.05
CA ILE A 98 -7.28 -5.69 6.48
C ILE A 98 -7.51 -4.44 7.33
N GLY A 99 -6.93 -3.31 6.92
CA GLY A 99 -7.15 -2.02 7.56
C GLY A 99 -8.60 -1.55 7.47
N THR A 100 -9.24 -1.74 6.32
CA THR A 100 -10.65 -1.40 6.12
C THR A 100 -11.57 -2.21 7.02
N ALA A 101 -11.34 -3.52 7.16
CA ALA A 101 -12.05 -4.36 8.11
C ALA A 101 -11.86 -3.87 9.55
N ARG A 102 -10.64 -3.46 9.93
CA ARG A 102 -10.39 -2.87 11.24
C ARG A 102 -11.09 -1.52 11.43
N ALA A 103 -11.14 -0.67 10.40
CA ALA A 103 -11.82 0.62 10.43
C ALA A 103 -13.33 0.46 10.67
N LEU A 104 -13.95 -0.52 10.00
CA LEU A 104 -15.37 -0.87 10.17
C LEU A 104 -15.71 -1.30 11.60
N GLN A 105 -14.79 -2.01 12.28
CA GLN A 105 -14.96 -2.38 13.69
C GLN A 105 -14.94 -1.17 14.63
N VAL A 106 -14.35 -0.04 14.21
CA VAL A 106 -14.28 1.18 15.04
C VAL A 106 -15.50 2.07 14.81
N SER A 107 -15.88 2.32 13.54
CA SER A 107 -17.13 3.01 13.21
C SER A 107 -17.50 2.82 11.75
N ALA A 108 -18.78 2.96 11.43
CA ALA A 108 -19.27 2.92 10.05
C ALA A 108 -18.62 4.00 9.16
N GLU A 109 -18.46 5.22 9.66
CA GLU A 109 -17.83 6.32 8.93
C GLU A 109 -16.37 6.02 8.59
N MET A 110 -15.57 5.58 9.57
CA MET A 110 -14.18 5.15 9.35
C MET A 110 -14.10 4.05 8.30
N GLY A 111 -14.98 3.05 8.38
CA GLY A 111 -15.06 1.96 7.42
C GLY A 111 -15.38 2.44 6.00
N ALA A 112 -16.36 3.32 5.85
CA ALA A 112 -16.75 3.88 4.54
C ALA A 112 -15.59 4.61 3.86
N PHE A 113 -14.91 5.50 4.59
CA PHE A 113 -13.76 6.22 4.05
C PHE A 113 -12.52 5.32 3.83
N ALA A 114 -12.34 4.27 4.64
CA ALA A 114 -11.30 3.28 4.42
C ALA A 114 -11.54 2.48 3.13
N GLY A 115 -12.77 2.02 2.88
CA GLY A 115 -13.13 1.35 1.62
C GLY A 115 -12.90 2.25 0.40
N PHE A 116 -13.26 3.54 0.52
CA PHE A 116 -13.00 4.53 -0.52
C PHE A 116 -11.49 4.72 -0.78
N GLY A 117 -10.70 4.90 0.28
CA GLY A 117 -9.24 5.02 0.18
C GLY A 117 -8.58 3.78 -0.41
N MET A 118 -9.02 2.58 -0.01
CA MET A 118 -8.55 1.30 -0.56
C MET A 118 -8.82 1.20 -2.07
N GLY A 119 -10.05 1.50 -2.50
CA GLY A 119 -10.43 1.44 -3.91
C GLY A 119 -9.60 2.41 -4.77
N LEU A 120 -9.48 3.66 -4.34
CA LEU A 120 -8.66 4.66 -5.02
C LEU A 120 -7.18 4.29 -5.05
N ASN A 121 -6.63 3.79 -3.94
CA ASN A 121 -5.23 3.36 -3.89
C ASN A 121 -4.97 2.16 -4.80
N GLY A 122 -5.93 1.25 -4.96
CA GLY A 122 -5.87 0.17 -5.95
C GLY A 122 -5.69 0.71 -7.37
N ILE A 123 -6.54 1.67 -7.78
CA ILE A 123 -6.44 2.33 -9.09
C ILE A 123 -5.09 3.03 -9.24
N CYS A 124 -4.69 3.82 -8.23
CA CYS A 124 -3.40 4.51 -8.24
C CYS A 124 -2.24 3.53 -8.37
N THR A 125 -2.25 2.39 -7.68
CA THR A 125 -1.17 1.40 -7.74
C THR A 125 -1.07 0.77 -9.14
N VAL A 126 -2.21 0.47 -9.77
CA VAL A 126 -2.26 -0.07 -11.15
C VAL A 126 -1.67 0.90 -12.16
N VAL A 127 -1.78 2.21 -11.95
CA VAL A 127 -1.20 3.21 -12.84
C VAL A 127 0.26 3.51 -12.49
N LEU A 128 0.54 3.75 -11.21
CA LEU A 128 1.84 4.21 -10.73
C LEU A 128 2.92 3.14 -10.79
N VAL A 129 2.62 1.88 -10.43
CA VAL A 129 3.65 0.83 -10.46
C VAL A 129 4.18 0.59 -11.88
N PRO A 130 3.35 0.38 -12.91
CA PRO A 130 3.81 0.28 -14.29
C PRO A 130 4.61 1.50 -14.78
N ALA A 131 4.26 2.70 -14.33
CA ALA A 131 4.94 3.93 -14.72
C ALA A 131 6.30 4.11 -14.03
N LEU A 132 6.39 3.79 -12.74
CA LEU A 132 7.58 4.04 -11.92
C LEU A 132 8.58 2.88 -11.98
N LEU A 133 8.12 1.64 -12.08
CA LEU A 133 8.98 0.47 -12.00
C LEU A 133 10.09 0.45 -13.08
N PRO A 134 9.84 0.78 -14.37
CA PRO A 134 10.91 0.87 -15.37
C PRO A 134 11.95 1.95 -15.04
N LEU A 135 11.51 3.08 -14.47
CA LEU A 135 12.41 4.16 -14.07
C LEU A 135 13.28 3.74 -12.88
N LEU A 136 12.69 3.11 -11.87
CA LEU A 136 13.37 2.67 -10.66
C LEU A 136 14.38 1.55 -10.95
N LEU A 137 14.05 0.63 -11.86
CA LEU A 137 14.93 -0.46 -12.26
C LEU A 137 16.15 -0.02 -13.08
N ARG A 138 16.12 1.16 -13.73
CA ARG A 138 17.28 1.71 -14.45
C ARG A 138 18.48 1.99 -13.54
N TYR A 139 18.25 2.23 -12.26
CA TYR A 139 19.29 2.55 -11.28
C TYR A 139 19.90 1.31 -10.61
N GLN A 140 19.44 0.11 -10.96
CA GLN A 140 20.02 -1.15 -10.49
C GLN A 140 21.14 -1.70 -11.40
N GLY A 141 21.70 -0.84 -12.27
CA GLY A 141 22.76 -1.19 -13.20
C GLY A 141 24.00 -1.78 -12.53
#